data_AF-A0A969AKA4-F1
#
_entry.id   AF-A0A969AKA4-F1
#
_cell.length_a   1.000
_cell.length_b   1.000
_cell.length_c   1.000
_cell.angle_alpha   90.00
_cell.angle_beta   90.00
_cell.angle_gamma   90.00
#
_symmetry.space_group_name_H-M   'P 1'
#
loop_
_entity.id
_entity.type
_entity.pdbx_description
1 polymer ?
#
loop_
_entity_poly.entity_id
_entity_poly.type
_entity_poly.pdbx_seq_one_letter_code
_entity_poly.pdbx_strand_id
1 'polypeptide(L)' 'MFQIFLVAAILIALLAVIFALQNAVTITIFFLAFEFTSSLALILLITLAIGALISFLISLPANLKKLSI' A
#
# COMPACT_ATOMS: atom_id res chain seq x y z
N MET A 1 18.21 -13.62 12.02
CA MET A 1 17.41 -12.38 12.06
C MET A 1 16.81 -12.07 10.69
N PHE A 2 17.64 -11.93 9.64
CA PHE A 2 17.18 -11.61 8.27
C PHE A 2 16.18 -12.62 7.68
N GLN A 3 16.39 -13.92 7.91
CA GLN A 3 15.53 -15.00 7.42
C GLN A 3 14.08 -14.88 7.95
N ILE A 4 13.91 -14.38 9.18
CA ILE A 4 12.59 -14.19 9.79
C ILE A 4 11.83 -13.06 9.06
N PHE A 5 12.52 -11.96 8.75
CA PHE A 5 11.95 -10.87 7.96
C PHE A 5 11.59 -11.30 6.54
N LEU A 6 12.42 -12.16 5.93
CA LEU A 6 12.14 -12.70 4.60
C LEU A 6 10.89 -13.60 4.61
N VAL A 7 10.78 -14.50 5.59
CA VAL A 7 9.57 -15.34 5.78
C VAL A 7 8.34 -14.47 6.03
N ALA A 8 8.44 -13.46 6.90
CA ALA A 8 7.34 -12.53 7.16
C ALA A 8 6.90 -11.78 5.89
N ALA A 9 7.86 -11.31 5.07
CA ALA A 9 7.58 -10.63 3.82
C ALA A 9 6.85 -11.54 2.83
N ILE A 10 7.27 -12.81 2.71
CA ILE A 10 6.58 -13.80 1.85
C ILE A 10 5.16 -14.05 2.35
N LEU A 11 4.96 -14.21 3.66
CA LEU A 11 3.62 -14.41 4.23
C LEU A 11 2.69 -13.21 3.95
N ILE A 12 3.20 -11.99 4.10
CA ILE A 12 2.44 -10.77 3.77
C ILE A 12 2.11 -10.72 2.27
N ALA A 13 3.06 -11.08 1.40
CA ALA A 13 2.83 -11.13 -0.04
C ALA A 13 1.75 -12.16 -0.41
N LEU A 14 1.77 -13.35 0.19
CA LEU A 14 0.74 -14.37 -0.01
C LEU A 14 -0.64 -13.89 0.46
N LEU A 15 -0.72 -13.26 1.64
CA LEU A 15 -1.96 -12.68 2.13
C LEU A 15 -2.50 -11.61 1.18
N ALA A 16 -1.63 -10.76 0.62
CA ALA A 16 -2.01 -9.76 -0.37
C ALA A 16 -2.57 -10.39 -1.65
N VAL A 17 -1.98 -11.49 -2.14
CA VAL A 17 -2.49 -12.24 -3.30
C VAL A 17 -3.84 -12.87 -3.00
N ILE A 18 -4.00 -13.53 -1.85
CA ILE A 18 -5.28 -14.14 -1.43
C ILE A 18 -6.35 -13.06 -1.33
N PHE A 19 -6.03 -11.94 -0.69
CA PHE A 19 -6.89 -10.77 -0.61
C PHE A 19 -7.31 -10.29 -2.00
N ALA A 20 -6.39 -10.21 -2.95
CA ALA A 20 -6.69 -9.78 -4.31
C ALA A 20 -7.62 -10.76 -5.04
N LEU A 21 -7.37 -12.08 -4.92
CA LEU A 21 -8.19 -13.11 -5.54
C LEU A 21 -9.61 -13.18 -4.94
N GLN A 22 -9.74 -12.97 -3.64
CA GLN A 22 -11.04 -12.97 -2.95
C GLN A 22 -11.84 -11.68 -3.20
N ASN A 23 -11.17 -10.57 -3.52
CA ASN A 23 -11.78 -9.26 -3.75
C ASN A 23 -11.63 -8.83 -5.23
N ALA A 24 -11.81 -9.77 -6.15
CA ALA A 24 -11.75 -9.52 -7.60
C ALA A 24 -13.01 -8.80 -8.15
N VAL A 25 -13.92 -8.37 -7.27
CA VAL A 25 -15.10 -7.57 -7.65
C VAL A 25 -14.63 -6.27 -8.30
N THR A 26 -15.26 -5.92 -9.41
CA THR A 26 -14.97 -4.67 -10.12
C THR A 26 -15.86 -3.55 -9.56
N ILE A 27 -15.27 -2.39 -9.28
CA ILE A 27 -15.95 -1.21 -8.76
C ILE A 27 -15.71 -0.01 -9.67
N THR A 28 -16.69 0.88 -9.73
CA THR A 28 -16.58 2.17 -10.42
C THR A 28 -16.21 3.24 -9.40
N ILE A 29 -15.16 3.99 -9.69
CA ILE A 29 -14.67 5.10 -8.88
C ILE A 29 -15.02 6.40 -9.59
N PHE A 30 -15.70 7.29 -8.85
CA PHE A 30 -15.92 8.67 -9.24
C PHE A 30 -14.93 9.55 -8.48
N PHE A 31 -14.01 10.19 -9.20
CA PHE A 31 -12.99 11.06 -8.62
C PHE A 31 -12.94 12.40 -9.37
N LEU A 32 -13.44 13.46 -8.71
CA LEU A 32 -13.59 14.78 -9.32
C LEU A 32 -14.36 14.70 -10.65
N ALA A 33 -13.71 15.04 -11.78
CA ALA A 33 -14.28 14.97 -13.11
C ALA A 33 -14.00 13.63 -13.84
N PHE A 34 -13.35 12.68 -13.18
CA PHE A 34 -12.96 11.39 -13.75
C PHE A 34 -13.83 10.26 -13.20
N GLU A 35 -14.20 9.35 -14.09
CA GLU A 35 -14.81 8.08 -13.74
C GLU A 35 -13.98 6.96 -14.36
N PHE A 36 -13.70 5.91 -13.58
CA PHE A 36 -13.05 4.72 -14.11
C PHE A 36 -13.46 3.49 -13.33
N THR A 37 -13.39 2.34 -13.99
CA THR A 37 -13.76 1.05 -13.42
C THR A 37 -12.50 0.21 -13.21
N SER A 38 -12.34 -0.38 -12.03
CA SER A 38 -11.16 -1.13 -11.64
C SER A 38 -11.49 -2.24 -10.64
N SER A 39 -10.54 -3.14 -10.36
CA SER A 39 -10.75 -4.14 -9.31
C SER A 39 -10.68 -3.50 -7.93
N LEU A 40 -11.60 -3.90 -7.04
CA LEU A 40 -11.65 -3.48 -5.64
C LEU A 40 -10.28 -3.66 -4.97
N ALA A 41 -9.69 -4.84 -5.15
CA ALA A 41 -8.37 -5.16 -4.64
C ALA A 41 -7.28 -4.16 -5.08
N LEU A 42 -7.23 -3.79 -6.37
CA LEU A 42 -6.23 -2.85 -6.88
C LEU A 42 -6.41 -1.47 -6.24
N ILE A 43 -7.65 -1.00 -6.13
CA ILE A 43 -7.95 0.29 -5.49
C ILE A 43 -7.47 0.28 -4.03
N LEU A 44 -7.80 -0.75 -3.25
CA LEU A 44 -7.37 -0.83 -1.85
C LEU A 44 -5.85 -0.91 -1.69
N LEU A 45 -5.15 -1.64 -2.58
CA LEU A 45 -3.69 -1.68 -2.58
C LEU A 45 -3.08 -0.30 -2.89
N ILE A 46 -3.62 0.43 -3.87
CA ILE A 46 -3.18 1.79 -4.20
C ILE A 46 -3.44 2.73 -3.03
N THR A 47 -4.63 2.68 -2.42
CA THR A 47 -4.97 3.51 -1.25
C THR A 47 -4.00 3.27 -0.09
N LEU A 48 -3.69 2.01 0.21
CA LEU A 48 -2.71 1.66 1.25
C LEU A 48 -1.31 2.17 0.91
N ALA A 49 -0.86 1.99 -0.34
CA ALA A 49 0.44 2.47 -0.79
C ALA A 49 0.56 3.99 -0.69
N ILE A 50 -0.48 4.74 -1.07
CA ILE A 50 -0.53 6.20 -0.93
C ILE A 50 -0.46 6.60 0.55
N GLY A 51 -1.23 5.95 1.43
CA GLY A 51 -1.19 6.24 2.87
C GLY A 51 0.19 5.99 3.50
N ALA A 52 0.85 4.90 3.10
CA ALA A 52 2.22 4.60 3.52
C ALA A 52 3.23 5.64 2.99
N LEU A 53 3.10 6.05 1.72
CA LEU A 53 3.95 7.07 1.11
C LEU A 53 3.77 8.43 1.80
N ILE A 54 2.53 8.85 2.08
CA ILE A 54 2.25 10.08 2.82
C ILE A 54 2.90 10.02 4.21
N SER A 55 2.73 8.91 4.92
CA SER A 55 3.34 8.70 6.24
C SER A 55 4.87 8.78 6.20
N PHE A 56 5.48 8.16 5.17
CA PHE A 56 6.91 8.25 4.92
C PHE A 56 7.36 9.70 4.68
N LEU A 57 6.68 10.44 3.79
CA LEU A 57 7.00 11.83 3.48
C LEU A 57 6.88 12.75 4.70
N ILE A 58 5.85 12.57 5.53
CA ILE A 58 5.67 13.32 6.79
C ILE A 58 6.80 13.02 7.78
N SER A 59 7.28 11.78 7.83
CA SER A 59 8.38 11.39 8.73
C SER A 59 9.77 11.90 8.27
N LEU A 60 9.90 12.30 7.00
CA LEU A 60 11.16 12.67 6.38
C LEU A 60 11.88 13.85 7.07
N PRO A 61 11.25 15.02 7.34
CA PRO A 61 11.93 16.15 7.97
C PRO A 61 12.46 15.84 9.38
N ALA A 62 11.74 15.02 10.16
CA ALA A 62 12.18 14.61 11.49
C ALA A 62 13.43 13.72 11.43
N ASN A 63 13.50 12.82 10.45
CA ASN A 63 14.66 11.96 10.24
C ASN A 63 15.87 12.74 9.69
N LEU A 64 15.66 13.73 8.81
CA LEU A 64 16.72 14.58 8.30
C LEU A 64 17.35 15.46 9.40
N LYS A 65 16.53 16.01 10.31
CA LYS A 65 17.02 16.80 11.46
C LYS A 65 17.84 15.97 12.46
N LYS A 66 17.59 14.66 12.52
CA LYS A 66 18.32 13.71 13.37
C LYS A 66 19.69 13.33 12.80
N LEU A 67 19.91 13.54 11.49
CA LEU A 67 21.14 13.23 10.79
C LEU A 67 22.11 14.44 10.73
N SER A 68 21.60 15.66 10.95
CA SER A 68 22.38 16.91 10.95
C SER A 68 22.84 17.36 12.34
N ILE A 69 22.79 16.47 13.35
CA ILE A 69 23.29 16.65 14.72
C ILE A 69 24.34 15.57 14.94
#